data_AF-A0A5F0JEZ8-F1
#
_entry.id   AF-A0A5F0JEZ8-F1
#
_cell.length_a   1.000
_cell.length_b   1.000
_cell.length_c   1.000
_cell.angle_alpha   90.00
_cell.angle_beta   90.00
_cell.angle_gamma   90.00
#
_symmetry.space_group_name_H-M   'P 1'
#
loop_
_entity.id
_entity.type
_entity.pdbx_description
1 polymer ?
#
loop_
_entity_poly.entity_id
_entity_poly.type
_entity_poly.pdbx_seq_one_letter_code
_entity_poly.pdbx_strand_id
1 'polypeptide(L)'
;MSRALGITPCLPIQPSPALLRMVLAPPEQQALMLTLVDGIYHPQHDTALSHEQRQWCARLSMALPSCFRQPGEDPLHHLRAWVERSVWQRLRLSFAQRRVLELESQYPPQAGSKLDTVWQAVIWRASAATEDDFHADPSGGLHHVMPTQD
;
A
#
# COMPACT_ATOMS: atom_id res chain seq x y z
N MET A 1 5.51 33.61 3.29
CA MET A 1 6.33 32.94 4.31
C MET A 1 6.78 31.54 3.84
N SER A 2 7.26 31.41 2.59
CA SER A 2 7.45 30.10 1.95
C SER A 2 8.92 29.68 1.84
N ARG A 3 9.85 30.64 2.02
CA ARG A 3 11.30 30.45 1.90
C ARG A 3 11.97 29.95 3.19
N ALA A 4 11.30 30.12 4.34
CA ALA A 4 11.79 29.70 5.65
C ALA A 4 11.81 28.16 5.83
N LEU A 5 11.15 27.42 4.94
CA LEU A 5 11.02 25.95 5.02
C LEU A 5 11.89 25.20 3.98
N GLY A 6 12.71 25.90 3.18
CA GLY A 6 13.56 25.24 2.17
C GLY A 6 12.78 24.57 1.02
N ILE A 7 11.48 24.85 0.88
CA ILE A 7 10.63 24.29 -0.18
C ILE A 7 10.71 25.24 -1.38
N THR A 8 11.43 24.84 -2.42
CA THR A 8 11.37 25.51 -3.71
C THR A 8 9.93 25.41 -4.24
N PRO A 9 9.28 26.52 -4.64
CA PRO A 9 7.93 26.48 -5.17
C PRO A 9 7.98 25.85 -6.57
N CYS A 10 7.77 24.54 -6.65
CA CYS A 10 7.57 23.82 -7.90
C CYS A 10 6.07 23.79 -8.21
N LEU A 11 5.69 23.83 -9.50
CA LEU A 11 4.36 23.41 -9.93
C LEU A 11 4.08 22.01 -9.35
N PRO A 12 2.84 21.72 -8.90
CA PRO A 12 2.50 20.41 -8.39
C PRO A 12 2.69 19.40 -9.53
N ILE A 13 3.80 18.67 -9.51
CA ILE A 13 3.98 17.46 -10.32
C ILE A 13 2.74 16.62 -10.03
N GLN A 14 1.98 16.31 -11.08
CA GLN A 14 0.72 15.59 -10.94
C GLN A 14 1.06 14.23 -10.33
N PRO A 15 0.68 13.98 -9.06
CA PRO A 15 1.07 12.75 -8.37
C PRO A 15 0.45 11.56 -9.12
N SER A 16 1.16 10.43 -9.15
CA SER A 16 0.64 9.24 -9.82
C SER A 16 -0.73 8.88 -9.21
N PRO A 17 -1.73 8.48 -10.01
CA PRO A 17 -3.06 8.16 -9.50
C PRO A 17 -3.05 7.11 -8.38
N ALA A 18 -2.10 6.17 -8.46
CA ALA A 18 -1.91 5.16 -7.42
C ALA A 18 -1.40 5.75 -6.11
N LEU A 19 -0.41 6.64 -6.17
CA LEU A 19 0.08 7.36 -5.00
C LEU A 19 -1.05 8.14 -4.32
N LEU A 20 -1.90 8.82 -5.10
CA LEU A 20 -3.06 9.51 -4.54
C LEU A 20 -4.02 8.53 -3.85
N ARG A 21 -4.31 7.38 -4.45
CA ARG A 21 -5.17 6.35 -3.84
C ARG A 21 -4.60 5.86 -2.52
N MET A 22 -3.31 5.59 -2.45
CA MET A 22 -2.66 5.16 -1.21
C MET A 22 -2.74 6.25 -0.13
N VAL A 23 -2.44 7.52 -0.48
CA VAL A 23 -2.45 8.64 0.47
C VAL A 23 -3.84 8.95 1.00
N LEU A 24 -4.87 8.83 0.16
CA LEU A 24 -6.26 9.09 0.52
C LEU A 24 -6.96 7.88 1.15
N ALA A 25 -6.33 6.69 1.13
CA ALA A 25 -6.89 5.49 1.72
C ALA A 25 -6.99 5.61 3.25
N PRO A 26 -7.99 4.97 3.89
CA PRO A 26 -8.06 4.86 5.35
C PRO A 26 -6.78 4.24 5.94
N PRO A 27 -6.44 4.54 7.20
CA PRO A 27 -5.21 4.07 7.84
C PRO A 27 -5.10 2.53 7.87
N GLU A 28 -6.22 1.83 8.00
CA GLU A 28 -6.28 0.36 7.94
C GLU A 28 -5.87 -0.18 6.58
N GLN A 29 -6.32 0.47 5.51
CA GLN A 29 -6.00 0.08 4.14
C GLN A 29 -4.55 0.44 3.80
N GLN A 30 -4.03 1.57 4.29
CA GLN A 30 -2.60 1.90 4.19
C GLN A 30 -1.73 0.87 4.92
N ALA A 31 -2.13 0.44 6.12
CA ALA A 31 -1.45 -0.61 6.87
C ALA A 31 -1.49 -1.96 6.13
N LEU A 32 -2.63 -2.30 5.50
CA LEU A 32 -2.74 -3.49 4.65
C LEU A 32 -1.81 -3.41 3.44
N MET A 33 -1.75 -2.27 2.74
CA MET A 33 -0.82 -2.07 1.62
C MET A 33 0.63 -2.27 2.05
N LEU A 34 1.03 -1.70 3.20
CA LEU A 34 2.38 -1.91 3.74
C LEU A 34 2.65 -3.37 4.11
N THR A 35 1.65 -4.06 4.70
CA THR A 35 1.76 -5.48 5.06
C THR A 35 1.89 -6.37 3.83
N LEU A 36 1.17 -6.05 2.74
CA LEU A 36 1.28 -6.77 1.47
C LEU A 36 2.67 -6.58 0.85
N VAL A 37 3.20 -5.35 0.86
CA VAL A 37 4.57 -5.06 0.41
C VAL A 37 5.59 -5.86 1.22
N ASP A 38 5.45 -5.87 2.55
CA ASP A 38 6.30 -6.68 3.44
C ASP A 38 6.21 -8.16 3.09
N GLY A 39 5.00 -8.71 2.90
CA GLY A 39 4.81 -10.11 2.51
C GLY A 39 5.41 -10.48 1.14
N ILE A 40 5.53 -9.53 0.21
CA ILE A 40 6.15 -9.74 -1.11
C ILE A 40 7.68 -9.81 -0.99
N TYR A 41 8.30 -8.91 -0.23
CA TYR A 41 9.76 -8.84 -0.09
C TYR A 41 10.30 -9.79 0.99
N HIS A 42 9.48 -10.06 2.01
CA HIS A 42 9.78 -10.88 3.18
C HIS A 42 8.71 -11.96 3.40
N PRO A 43 8.61 -12.96 2.51
CA PRO A 43 7.61 -14.03 2.64
C PRO A 43 7.80 -14.92 3.88
N GLN A 44 8.91 -14.74 4.60
CA GLN A 44 9.27 -15.43 5.85
C GLN A 44 8.69 -14.73 7.09
N HIS A 45 8.30 -13.45 6.98
CA HIS A 45 7.73 -12.70 8.12
C HIS A 45 6.31 -13.19 8.41
N ASP A 46 6.05 -13.42 9.70
CA ASP A 46 4.70 -13.72 10.16
C ASP A 46 3.86 -12.44 10.11
N THR A 47 3.20 -12.27 8.98
CA THR A 47 2.33 -11.13 8.70
C THR A 47 0.89 -11.51 9.00
N ALA A 48 0.09 -10.55 9.47
CA ALA A 48 -1.34 -10.72 9.74
C ALA A 48 -2.20 -10.90 8.45
N LEU A 49 -1.59 -11.34 7.35
CA LEU A 49 -2.24 -11.57 6.07
C LEU A 49 -3.08 -12.86 6.10
N SER A 50 -4.16 -12.88 5.32
CA SER A 50 -4.93 -14.10 5.08
C SER A 50 -4.12 -15.11 4.25
N HIS A 51 -4.57 -16.37 4.21
CA HIS A 51 -3.91 -17.40 3.39
C HIS A 51 -3.86 -17.02 1.90
N GLU A 52 -4.94 -16.45 1.37
CA GLU A 52 -5.01 -15.99 -0.02
C GLU A 52 -4.04 -14.84 -0.30
N GLN A 53 -3.96 -13.86 0.61
CA GLN A 53 -3.03 -12.74 0.51
C GLN A 53 -1.57 -13.22 0.54
N ARG A 54 -1.24 -14.17 1.42
CA ARG A 54 0.10 -14.79 1.45
C ARG A 54 0.44 -15.50 0.15
N GLN A 55 -0.49 -16.28 -0.40
CA GLN A 55 -0.27 -16.98 -1.68
C GLN A 55 -0.08 -15.99 -2.83
N TRP A 56 -0.85 -14.89 -2.85
CA TRP A 56 -0.68 -13.82 -3.83
C TRP A 56 0.69 -13.14 -3.69
N CYS A 57 1.10 -12.78 -2.47
CA CYS A 57 2.42 -12.20 -2.18
C CYS A 57 3.54 -13.14 -2.64
N ALA A 58 3.44 -14.44 -2.33
CA ALA A 58 4.41 -15.44 -2.75
C ALA A 58 4.54 -15.52 -4.28
N ARG A 59 3.41 -15.54 -5.01
CA ARG A 59 3.40 -15.56 -6.48
C ARG A 59 4.03 -14.30 -7.06
N LEU A 60 3.70 -13.12 -6.52
CA LEU A 60 4.29 -11.86 -6.99
C LEU A 60 5.79 -11.79 -6.66
N SER A 61 6.19 -12.29 -5.49
CA SER A 61 7.60 -12.37 -5.07
C SER A 61 8.46 -13.21 -6.01
N MET A 62 7.87 -14.22 -6.67
CA MET A 62 8.57 -15.05 -7.67
C MET A 62 8.78 -14.33 -9.00
N ALA A 63 7.92 -13.36 -9.32
CA ALA A 63 8.05 -12.53 -10.53
C ALA A 63 9.07 -11.40 -10.37
N LEU A 64 9.46 -11.08 -9.12
CA LEU A 64 10.45 -10.06 -8.83
C LEU A 64 11.87 -10.67 -8.83
N PRO A 65 12.86 -9.96 -9.40
CA PRO A 65 14.22 -10.44 -9.35
C PRO A 65 14.76 -10.41 -7.91
N SER A 66 15.61 -11.39 -7.60
CA SER A 66 16.14 -11.64 -6.25
C SER A 66 16.93 -10.47 -5.65
N CYS A 67 17.37 -9.51 -6.47
CA CYS A 67 18.06 -8.30 -6.03
C CYS A 67 17.20 -7.37 -5.16
N PHE A 68 15.87 -7.51 -5.16
CA PHE A 68 14.99 -6.71 -4.31
C PHE A 68 14.71 -7.36 -2.94
N ARG A 69 15.25 -8.55 -2.65
CA ARG A 69 15.07 -9.22 -1.36
C ARG A 69 16.21 -8.85 -0.42
N GLN A 70 16.14 -7.68 0.21
CA GLN A 70 17.02 -7.37 1.33
C GLN A 70 16.33 -7.77 2.65
N PRO A 71 16.88 -8.73 3.41
CA PRO A 71 16.27 -9.16 4.66
C PRO A 71 16.28 -8.03 5.69
N GLY A 72 15.15 -7.81 6.37
CA GLY A 72 15.05 -6.91 7.52
C GLY A 72 14.89 -5.41 7.19
N GLU A 73 14.69 -5.04 5.92
CA GLU A 73 14.34 -3.66 5.57
C GLU A 73 12.87 -3.36 5.87
N ASP A 74 12.61 -2.24 6.56
CA ASP A 74 11.27 -1.75 6.84
C ASP A 74 10.48 -1.55 5.52
N PRO A 75 9.20 -1.96 5.42
CA PRO A 75 8.38 -1.71 4.22
C PRO A 75 8.30 -0.22 3.83
N LEU A 76 8.49 0.70 4.78
CA LEU A 76 8.59 2.14 4.49
C LEU A 76 9.81 2.51 3.64
N HIS A 77 10.87 1.69 3.67
CA HIS A 77 12.05 1.89 2.84
C HIS A 77 11.73 1.73 1.35
N HIS A 78 10.93 0.71 1.02
CA HIS A 78 10.38 0.48 -0.32
C HIS A 78 9.44 1.60 -0.76
N LEU A 79 8.70 2.20 0.20
CA LEU A 79 7.83 3.33 -0.09
C LEU A 79 8.64 4.59 -0.41
N ARG A 80 9.66 4.88 0.40
CA ARG A 80 10.61 5.98 0.18
C ARG A 80 11.39 5.84 -1.12
N ALA A 81 11.70 4.61 -1.53
CA ALA A 81 12.35 4.30 -2.80
C ALA A 81 11.46 4.56 -4.02
N TRP A 82 10.15 4.37 -3.88
CA TRP A 82 9.19 4.50 -4.96
C TRP A 82 8.79 5.95 -5.24
N VAL A 83 8.66 6.78 -4.20
CA VAL A 83 8.20 8.17 -4.35
C VAL A 83 9.35 9.16 -4.54
N GLU A 84 9.09 10.23 -5.27
CA GLU A 84 10.04 11.35 -5.34
C GLU A 84 10.28 11.96 -3.95
N ARG A 85 11.46 12.55 -3.74
CA ARG A 85 11.81 13.22 -2.47
C ARG A 85 10.78 14.27 -2.05
N SER A 86 10.26 15.04 -3.01
CA SER A 86 9.23 16.07 -2.82
C SER A 86 7.93 15.49 -2.26
N VAL A 87 7.52 14.33 -2.77
CA VAL A 87 6.34 13.58 -2.31
C VAL A 87 6.60 12.97 -0.93
N TRP A 88 7.76 12.34 -0.73
CA TRP A 88 8.15 11.74 0.55
C TRP A 88 8.06 12.72 1.71
N GLN A 89 8.50 13.98 1.50
CA GLN A 89 8.45 15.02 2.53
C GLN A 89 7.06 15.31 3.08
N ARG A 90 6.02 15.08 2.28
CA ARG A 90 4.61 15.22 2.70
C ARG A 90 4.10 13.93 3.31
N LEU A 91 4.37 12.81 2.64
CA LEU A 91 3.93 11.48 3.03
C LEU A 91 4.46 11.04 4.40
N ARG A 92 5.69 11.44 4.74
CA ARG A 92 6.29 11.12 6.03
C ARG A 92 5.48 11.63 7.24
N LEU A 93 4.66 12.67 7.07
CA LEU A 93 3.81 13.22 8.13
C LEU A 93 2.65 12.28 8.51
N SER A 94 2.32 11.32 7.65
CA SER A 94 1.30 10.29 7.90
C SER A 94 1.82 9.14 8.77
N PHE A 95 3.13 9.07 9.02
CA PHE A 95 3.77 8.00 9.79
C PHE A 95 4.36 8.50 11.10
N ALA A 96 4.59 7.58 12.04
CA ALA A 96 5.22 7.91 13.31
C ALA A 96 6.62 8.53 13.09
N GLN A 97 6.82 9.74 13.61
CA GLN A 97 8.03 10.54 13.39
C GLN A 97 9.33 9.78 13.71
N ARG A 98 9.35 9.00 14.79
CA ARG A 98 10.53 8.20 15.19
C ARG A 98 10.96 7.23 14.10
N ARG A 99 10.00 6.50 13.52
CA ARG A 99 10.23 5.51 12.47
C ARG A 99 10.71 6.16 11.18
N VAL A 100 10.18 7.34 10.85
CA VAL A 100 10.63 8.15 9.72
C VAL A 100 12.08 8.62 9.90
N LEU A 101 12.47 9.10 11.09
CA LEU A 101 13.82 9.60 11.35
C LEU A 101 14.87 8.48 11.26
N GLU A 102 14.57 7.30 11.83
CA GLU A 102 15.39 6.11 11.71
C GLU A 102 15.57 5.72 10.23
N LEU A 103 14.50 5.77 9.44
CA LEU A 103 14.55 5.53 8.01
C LEU A 103 15.36 6.59 7.24
N GLU A 104 15.16 7.88 7.55
CA GLU A 104 15.84 8.99 6.88
C GLU A 104 17.36 9.00 7.15
N SER A 105 17.78 8.43 8.29
CA SER A 105 19.20 8.23 8.63
C SER A 105 19.91 7.23 7.71
N GLN A 106 19.15 6.38 7.01
CA GLN A 106 19.67 5.41 6.05
C GLN A 106 19.68 5.98 4.63
N TYR A 107 20.63 5.54 3.81
CA TYR A 107 20.71 5.94 2.40
C TYR A 107 19.48 5.41 1.64
N PRO A 108 18.81 6.25 0.83
CA PRO A 108 17.70 5.76 0.03
C PRO A 108 18.20 4.73 -0.98
N PRO A 109 17.51 3.59 -1.12
CA PRO A 109 17.88 2.61 -2.14
C PRO A 109 17.57 3.20 -3.52
N GLN A 110 18.22 2.66 -4.55
CA GLN A 110 18.00 3.13 -5.90
C GLN A 110 16.59 2.75 -6.37
N ALA A 111 15.81 3.74 -6.78
CA ALA A 111 14.47 3.53 -7.34
C ALA A 111 14.56 2.66 -8.61
N GLY A 112 14.15 1.40 -8.50
CA GLY A 112 13.99 0.51 -9.65
C GLY A 112 12.63 0.68 -10.31
N SER A 113 12.56 0.66 -11.64
CA SER A 113 11.31 0.74 -12.40
C SER A 113 10.25 -0.31 -12.01
N LYS A 114 10.68 -1.43 -11.41
CA LYS A 114 9.79 -2.50 -10.93
C LYS A 114 9.06 -2.16 -9.63
N LEU A 115 9.58 -1.23 -8.81
CA LEU A 115 8.89 -0.80 -7.58
C LEU A 115 7.53 -0.18 -7.91
N ASP A 116 7.43 0.57 -9.01
CA ASP A 116 6.16 1.15 -9.44
C ASP A 116 5.12 0.06 -9.71
N THR A 117 5.48 -0.97 -10.47
CA THR A 117 4.57 -2.09 -10.75
C THR A 117 4.13 -2.82 -9.48
N VAL A 118 5.02 -3.00 -8.50
CA VAL A 118 4.68 -3.63 -7.22
C VAL A 118 3.68 -2.78 -6.45
N TRP A 119 3.94 -1.48 -6.30
CA TRP A 119 3.05 -0.57 -5.59
C TRP A 119 1.68 -0.46 -6.26
N GLN A 120 1.64 -0.38 -7.60
CA GLN A 120 0.38 -0.40 -8.36
C GLN A 120 -0.43 -1.68 -8.11
N ALA A 121 0.22 -2.85 -8.13
CA ALA A 121 -0.43 -4.13 -7.90
C ALA A 121 -0.96 -4.26 -6.46
N VAL A 122 -0.19 -3.80 -5.48
CA VAL A 122 -0.60 -3.80 -4.06
C VAL A 122 -1.77 -2.86 -3.82
N ILE A 123 -1.71 -1.63 -4.37
CA ILE A 123 -2.78 -0.64 -4.23
C ILE A 123 -4.06 -1.20 -4.86
N TRP A 124 -3.98 -1.78 -6.06
CA TRP A 124 -5.12 -2.44 -6.70
C TRP A 124 -5.68 -3.57 -5.83
N ARG A 125 -4.83 -4.44 -5.29
CA ARG A 125 -5.25 -5.57 -4.44
C ARG A 125 -5.92 -5.09 -3.15
N ALA A 126 -5.40 -4.05 -2.53
CA ALA A 126 -5.95 -3.47 -1.30
C ALA A 126 -7.25 -2.69 -1.56
N SER A 127 -7.42 -2.08 -2.74
CA SER A 127 -8.68 -1.43 -3.15
C SER A 127 -9.77 -2.44 -3.48
N ALA A 128 -9.45 -3.51 -4.20
CA ALA A 128 -10.40 -4.57 -4.53
C ALA A 128 -10.94 -5.28 -3.28
N ALA A 129 -10.10 -5.46 -2.24
CA ALA A 129 -10.52 -6.04 -0.96
C ALA A 129 -11.56 -5.17 -0.22
N THR A 130 -11.57 -3.86 -0.46
CA THR A 130 -12.59 -2.97 0.09
C THR A 130 -13.90 -3.06 -0.70
N GLU A 131 -13.82 -3.21 -2.02
CA GLU A 131 -15.00 -3.33 -2.89
C GLU A 131 -15.75 -4.66 -2.69
N ASP A 132 -15.04 -5.74 -2.37
CA ASP A 132 -15.64 -7.04 -2.05
C ASP A 132 -16.48 -6.99 -0.75
N ASP A 133 -16.04 -6.19 0.24
CA ASP A 133 -16.77 -5.96 1.49
C ASP A 133 -18.08 -5.16 1.25
N PHE A 134 -18.09 -4.27 0.26
CA PHE A 134 -19.30 -3.53 -0.16
C PHE A 134 -20.28 -4.36 -1.01
N HIS A 135 -19.87 -5.53 -1.53
CA HIS A 135 -20.73 -6.42 -2.32
C HIS A 135 -21.22 -7.66 -1.53
N ALA A 136 -20.99 -7.69 -0.21
CA ALA A 136 -21.72 -8.56 0.69
C ALA A 136 -23.18 -8.05 0.81
N ASP A 137 -24.01 -8.44 -0.17
CA ASP A 137 -25.40 -8.03 -0.33
C ASP A 137 -26.29 -8.34 0.91
N PRO A 138 -27.20 -7.42 1.29
CA PRO A 138 -28.22 -7.62 2.31
C PRO A 138 -29.42 -8.41 1.75
N SER A 139 -29.25 -9.70 1.46
CA SER A 139 -30.36 -10.56 1.02
C SER A 139 -30.93 -11.37 2.18
N GLY A 140 -31.58 -10.67 3.11
CA GLY A 140 -32.49 -11.23 4.10
C GLY A 140 -33.92 -11.31 3.58
N GLY A 141 -34.18 -12.25 2.66
CA GLY A 141 -35.46 -12.85 2.31
C GLY A 141 -36.76 -12.02 2.38
N LEU A 142 -37.15 -11.41 1.26
CA LEU A 142 -38.56 -11.17 0.94
C LEU A 142 -39.06 -12.30 0.03
N HIS A 143 -39.52 -13.41 0.63
CA HIS A 143 -40.37 -14.37 -0.08
C HIS A 143 -41.81 -14.28 0.48
N HIS A 144 -42.55 -13.38 -0.16
CA HIS A 144 -43.87 -13.60 -0.75
C HIS A 144 -44.83 -14.56 -0.02
N VAL A 145 -45.80 -13.97 0.67
CA VAL A 145 -47.07 -14.59 1.04
C VAL A 145 -47.89 -14.92 -0.22
N MET A 146 -48.49 -16.11 -0.26
CA MET A 146 -49.75 -16.37 -0.98
C MET A 146 -50.48 -17.54 -0.27
N PRO A 147 -51.81 -17.45 -0.10
CA PRO A 147 -52.61 -18.47 0.57
C PRO A 147 -53.10 -19.54 -0.41
N THR A 148 -53.34 -20.74 0.08
CA THR A 148 -54.11 -21.76 -0.66
C THR A 148 -55.19 -22.33 0.26
N GLN A 149 -56.44 -22.10 -0.16
CA GLN A 149 -57.65 -22.78 0.29
C GLN A 149 -57.55 -24.29 0.05
N ASP A 150 -57.96 -25.08 1.04
CA ASP A 150 -59.01 -26.09 0.92
C ASP A 150 -59.68 -26.28 2.30
#